data_AF-A0A958ZWE7-F1
#
_entry.id   AF-A0A958ZWE7-F1
#
_cell.length_a   1.000
_cell.length_b   1.000
_cell.length_c   1.000
_cell.angle_alpha   90.00
_cell.angle_beta   90.00
_cell.angle_gamma   90.00
#
_symmetry.space_group_name_H-M   'P 1'
#
loop_
_entity.id
_entity.type
_entity.pdbx_description
1 polymer ?
#
loop_
_entity_poly.entity_id
_entity_poly.type
_entity_poly.pdbx_seq_one_letter_code
_entity_poly.pdbx_strand_id
1 'polypeptide(L)'
;GIDNPHIDYKDTLSKSFNEDSQYDVIMANPPFTGNIDKGDINESLKLPTTKTELLFVERIFTMLKMGGTAAVIVPQGVLFGSGKAFVQARKKIVEETELKAVITLPSGVFKPYAGVSTSILIFTKGGETQHTWFYDLQSDGYSLDDKRNKLEGYGDLQDVVVRYKKRDVKKDKDRTQKYFFVPKKELVENSFDLSLSKYKEEVYEEVIYDSPKTILKKLAGIENEILSGIDELKNLV
;
A
#
# COMPACT_ATOMS: atom_id res chain seq x y z
N GLY A 1 -1.98 14.07 23.07
CA GLY A 1 -0.79 13.33 22.60
C GLY A 1 -0.47 12.28 23.64
N ILE A 2 0.77 11.81 23.70
CA ILE A 2 1.27 11.05 24.86
C ILE A 2 1.95 12.07 25.78
N ASP A 3 1.47 12.20 27.02
CA ASP A 3 1.89 13.28 27.92
C ASP A 3 3.31 13.07 28.46
N ASN A 4 3.72 11.82 28.65
CA ASN A 4 5.07 11.46 29.11
C ASN A 4 5.64 10.35 28.20
N PRO A 5 6.19 10.69 27.03
CA PRO A 5 6.75 9.71 26.12
C PRO A 5 8.04 9.11 26.69
N HIS A 6 8.18 7.78 26.61
CA HIS A 6 9.43 7.10 26.90
C HIS A 6 10.15 6.83 25.57
N ILE A 7 11.33 7.44 25.38
CA ILE A 7 12.10 7.36 24.14
C ILE A 7 13.51 6.86 24.47
N ASP A 8 13.85 5.70 23.92
CA ASP A 8 15.15 5.08 24.07
C ASP A 8 15.95 5.13 22.77
N TYR A 9 17.25 5.39 22.88
CA TYR A 9 18.17 5.25 21.76
C TYR A 9 18.61 3.79 21.63
N LYS A 10 17.91 3.03 20.78
CA LYS A 10 18.12 1.58 20.57
C LYS A 10 18.05 1.22 19.09
N ASP A 11 18.87 0.26 18.67
CA ASP A 11 18.69 -0.43 17.39
C ASP A 11 17.82 -1.66 17.57
N THR A 12 16.57 -1.57 17.10
CA THR A 12 15.57 -2.64 17.22
C THR A 12 15.90 -3.90 16.41
N LEU A 13 16.80 -3.85 15.42
CA LEU A 13 17.22 -5.03 14.64
C LEU A 13 18.49 -5.69 15.20
N SER A 14 19.20 -5.00 16.11
CA SER A 14 20.44 -5.49 16.70
C SER A 14 20.25 -6.68 17.65
N LYS A 15 21.34 -7.43 17.86
CA LYS A 15 21.43 -8.54 18.82
C LYS A 15 21.09 -8.19 20.27
N SER A 16 21.31 -6.95 20.70
CA SER A 16 21.05 -6.55 22.09
C SER A 16 19.58 -6.22 22.36
N PHE A 17 18.75 -6.07 21.32
CA PHE A 17 17.33 -5.79 21.47
C PHE A 17 16.55 -7.03 21.94
N ASN A 18 15.91 -6.96 23.11
CA ASN A 18 15.31 -8.11 23.79
C ASN A 18 13.87 -7.89 24.26
N GLU A 19 13.12 -7.01 23.59
CA GLU A 19 11.74 -6.65 23.98
C GLU A 19 10.68 -7.46 23.22
N ASP A 20 10.86 -8.78 23.17
CA ASP A 20 9.88 -9.68 22.56
C ASP A 20 8.63 -9.82 23.47
N SER A 21 7.45 -9.85 22.85
CA SER A 21 6.15 -10.01 23.51
C SER A 21 5.85 -9.01 24.64
N GLN A 22 6.25 -7.74 24.47
CA GLN A 22 6.05 -6.68 25.46
C GLN A 22 4.85 -5.76 25.15
N TYR A 23 4.38 -5.73 23.90
CA TYR A 23 3.48 -4.68 23.43
C TYR A 23 2.09 -5.20 23.05
N ASP A 24 1.05 -4.52 23.52
CA ASP A 24 -0.35 -4.79 23.16
C ASP A 24 -0.75 -4.11 21.84
N VAL A 25 -0.17 -2.94 21.58
CA VAL A 25 -0.40 -2.16 20.35
C VAL A 25 0.93 -1.64 19.82
N ILE A 26 1.16 -1.79 18.51
CA ILE A 26 2.30 -1.17 17.81
C ILE A 26 1.78 -0.37 16.62
N MET A 27 2.18 0.89 16.51
CA MET A 27 1.96 1.72 15.32
C MET A 27 3.33 2.17 14.81
N ALA A 28 3.67 1.83 13.57
CA ALA A 28 5.02 2.06 13.06
C ALA A 28 5.04 2.46 11.59
N ASN A 29 5.97 3.36 11.27
CA ASN A 29 6.40 3.67 9.91
C ASN A 29 7.91 3.40 9.81
N PRO A 30 8.33 2.13 9.75
CA PRO A 30 9.74 1.77 9.67
C PRO A 30 10.38 2.29 8.36
N PRO A 31 11.71 2.51 8.33
CA PRO A 31 12.41 2.90 7.10
C PRO A 31 12.16 1.92 5.94
N PHE A 32 11.91 2.44 4.73
CA PHE A 32 11.46 1.65 3.58
C PHE A 32 12.56 0.91 2.82
N THR A 33 13.84 1.21 3.04
CA THR A 33 14.92 0.53 2.34
C THR A 33 16.18 0.52 3.19
N GLY A 34 17.05 -0.45 2.94
CA GLY A 34 18.28 -0.65 3.67
C GLY A 34 18.67 -2.11 3.74
N ASN A 35 19.94 -2.34 4.02
CA ASN A 35 20.46 -3.65 4.38
C ASN A 35 21.23 -3.53 5.69
N ILE A 36 21.16 -4.57 6.51
CA ILE A 36 21.98 -4.73 7.71
C ILE A 36 22.94 -5.90 7.53
N ASP A 37 24.11 -5.82 8.15
CA ASP A 37 25.07 -6.92 8.14
C ASP A 37 24.47 -8.15 8.84
N LYS A 38 24.61 -9.31 8.19
CA LYS A 38 24.00 -10.56 8.68
C LYS A 38 24.46 -10.93 10.09
N GLY A 39 25.66 -10.52 10.47
CA GLY A 39 26.24 -10.74 11.81
C GLY A 39 25.59 -9.91 12.91
N ASP A 40 24.90 -8.82 12.57
CA ASP A 40 24.31 -7.88 13.53
C ASP A 40 22.81 -8.11 13.73
N ILE A 41 22.19 -8.87 12.84
CA ILE A 41 20.77 -9.26 12.93
C ILE A 41 20.55 -10.05 14.22
N ASN A 42 19.54 -9.63 14.97
CA ASN A 42 19.08 -10.34 16.15
C ASN A 42 18.70 -11.79 15.83
N GLU A 43 19.15 -12.72 16.67
CA GLU A 43 18.94 -14.15 16.48
C GLU A 43 17.46 -14.58 16.57
N SER A 44 16.57 -13.77 17.16
CA SER A 44 15.14 -14.05 17.18
C SER A 44 14.44 -13.82 15.84
N LEU A 45 15.05 -13.06 14.92
CA LEU A 45 14.56 -12.85 13.56
C LEU A 45 14.99 -14.02 12.66
N LYS A 46 14.02 -14.67 12.00
CA LYS A 46 14.21 -15.93 11.26
C LYS A 46 14.09 -15.76 9.76
N LEU A 47 13.67 -14.60 9.25
CA LEU A 47 13.62 -14.36 7.82
C LEU A 47 15.02 -14.40 7.20
N PRO A 48 15.23 -15.14 6.10
CA PRO A 48 16.55 -15.30 5.47
C PRO A 48 16.88 -14.09 4.59
N THR A 49 17.05 -12.92 5.18
CA THR A 49 17.28 -11.66 4.45
C THR A 49 18.09 -10.66 5.28
N THR A 50 18.75 -9.74 4.59
CA THR A 50 19.38 -8.54 5.18
C THR A 50 18.53 -7.29 4.97
N LYS A 51 17.42 -7.39 4.23
CA LYS A 51 16.55 -6.26 3.91
C LYS A 51 15.79 -5.79 5.13
N THR A 52 16.03 -4.56 5.55
CA THR A 52 15.46 -4.00 6.78
C THR A 52 13.94 -3.95 6.74
N GLU A 53 13.32 -3.64 5.59
CA GLU A 53 11.87 -3.58 5.41
C GLU A 53 11.14 -4.89 5.81
N LEU A 54 11.75 -6.05 5.58
CA LEU A 54 11.21 -7.35 5.97
C LEU A 54 11.51 -7.69 7.42
N LEU A 55 12.72 -7.36 7.87
CA LEU A 55 13.15 -7.58 9.26
C LEU A 55 12.31 -6.75 10.24
N PHE A 56 11.90 -5.52 9.88
CA PHE A 56 11.00 -4.72 10.71
C PHE A 56 9.60 -5.33 10.84
N VAL A 57 9.06 -5.93 9.77
CA VAL A 57 7.77 -6.62 9.83
C VAL A 57 7.85 -7.81 10.79
N GLU A 58 8.91 -8.62 10.69
CA GLU A 58 9.13 -9.73 11.62
C GLU A 58 9.34 -9.23 13.06
N ARG A 59 10.16 -8.19 13.26
CA ARG A 59 10.41 -7.59 14.57
C ARG A 59 9.14 -7.08 15.23
N ILE A 60 8.30 -6.36 14.49
CA ILE A 60 7.00 -5.89 15.01
C ILE A 60 6.15 -7.08 15.44
N PHE A 61 6.11 -8.15 14.65
CA PHE A 61 5.44 -9.38 15.04
C PHE A 61 6.04 -10.01 16.33
N THR A 62 7.36 -10.04 16.51
CA THR A 62 7.96 -10.64 17.72
C THR A 62 7.69 -9.80 18.97
N MET A 63 7.72 -8.47 18.84
CA MET A 63 7.45 -7.50 19.91
C MET A 63 6.01 -7.55 20.43
N LEU A 64 5.03 -7.92 19.58
CA LEU A 64 3.64 -8.05 20.02
C LEU A 64 3.46 -9.20 21.01
N LYS A 65 2.69 -8.94 22.06
CA LYS A 65 2.07 -9.98 22.90
C LYS A 65 1.10 -10.83 22.07
N MET A 66 0.79 -12.03 22.55
CA MET A 66 -0.33 -12.80 22.01
C MET A 66 -1.62 -11.98 22.14
N GLY A 67 -2.39 -11.83 21.06
CA GLY A 67 -3.56 -10.94 21.00
C GLY A 67 -3.25 -9.46 20.77
N GLY A 68 -1.97 -9.06 20.76
CA GLY A 68 -1.54 -7.70 20.44
C GLY A 68 -1.74 -7.36 18.96
N THR A 69 -1.99 -6.08 18.66
CA THR A 69 -2.30 -5.60 17.30
C THR A 69 -1.27 -4.60 16.80
N ALA A 70 -0.82 -4.75 15.56
CA ALA A 70 0.00 -3.76 14.89
C ALA A 70 -0.72 -3.09 13.72
N ALA A 71 -0.40 -1.82 13.49
CA ALA A 71 -0.62 -1.11 12.24
C ALA A 71 0.74 -0.60 11.73
N VAL A 72 1.25 -1.18 10.65
CA VAL A 72 2.59 -0.89 10.12
C VAL A 72 2.54 -0.45 8.66
N ILE A 73 3.25 0.63 8.34
CA ILE A 73 3.45 1.07 6.96
C ILE A 73 4.63 0.30 6.36
N VAL A 74 4.42 -0.30 5.20
CA VAL A 74 5.44 -1.04 4.45
C VAL A 74 5.50 -0.54 3.00
N PRO A 75 6.66 -0.59 2.33
CA PRO A 75 6.71 -0.40 0.89
C PRO A 75 5.96 -1.55 0.20
N GLN A 76 5.25 -1.24 -0.90
CA GLN A 76 4.41 -2.25 -1.58
C GLN A 76 5.18 -3.48 -2.05
N GLY A 77 6.50 -3.38 -2.29
CA GLY A 77 7.34 -4.53 -2.61
C GLY A 77 7.26 -5.65 -1.57
N VAL A 78 7.00 -5.33 -0.30
CA VAL A 78 6.73 -6.33 0.75
C VAL A 78 5.51 -7.19 0.41
N LEU A 79 4.50 -6.62 -0.24
CA LEU A 79 3.21 -7.25 -0.54
C LEU A 79 3.26 -8.27 -1.69
N PHE A 80 4.18 -8.12 -2.65
CA PHE A 80 4.19 -8.97 -3.85
C PHE A 80 5.57 -9.51 -4.23
N GLY A 81 6.64 -9.11 -3.53
CA GLY A 81 8.01 -9.56 -3.84
C GLY A 81 8.10 -11.08 -3.90
N SER A 82 8.68 -11.62 -4.98
CA SER A 82 8.74 -13.05 -5.26
C SER A 82 9.88 -13.80 -4.56
N GLY A 83 10.84 -13.06 -3.98
CA GLY A 83 11.97 -13.64 -3.26
C GLY A 83 11.52 -14.45 -2.04
N LYS A 84 12.27 -15.52 -1.71
CA LYS A 84 11.93 -16.46 -0.62
C LYS A 84 11.60 -15.75 0.71
N ALA A 85 12.40 -14.74 1.10
CA ALA A 85 12.16 -14.00 2.34
C ALA A 85 10.88 -13.15 2.30
N PHE A 86 10.53 -12.58 1.14
CA PHE A 86 9.29 -11.81 0.96
C PHE A 86 8.07 -12.72 1.12
N VAL A 87 8.07 -13.87 0.43
CA VAL A 87 6.99 -14.86 0.54
C VAL A 87 6.88 -15.38 1.98
N GLN A 88 8.00 -15.65 2.64
CA GLN A 88 7.99 -16.09 4.05
C GLN A 88 7.45 -15.02 5.00
N ALA A 89 7.80 -13.75 4.79
CA ALA A 89 7.26 -12.65 5.61
C ALA A 89 5.72 -12.56 5.48
N ARG A 90 5.20 -12.60 4.25
CA ARG A 90 3.75 -12.56 4.02
C ARG A 90 3.03 -13.80 4.53
N LYS A 91 3.62 -14.98 4.31
CA LYS A 91 3.11 -16.24 4.85
C LYS A 91 3.02 -16.18 6.37
N LYS A 92 4.07 -15.69 7.05
CA LYS A 92 4.08 -15.49 8.51
C LYS A 92 2.94 -14.60 8.96
N ILE A 93 2.71 -13.47 8.30
CA ILE A 93 1.58 -12.58 8.62
C ILE A 93 0.24 -13.29 8.40
N VAL A 94 0.02 -13.92 7.25
CA VAL A 94 -1.27 -14.56 6.93
C VAL A 94 -1.57 -15.79 7.80
N GLU A 95 -0.54 -16.54 8.20
CA GLU A 95 -0.71 -17.81 8.92
C GLU A 95 -0.61 -17.70 10.43
N GLU A 96 0.21 -16.78 10.96
CA GLU A 96 0.47 -16.65 12.40
C GLU A 96 -0.24 -15.43 13.03
N THR A 97 -1.03 -14.71 12.25
CA THR A 97 -1.83 -13.56 12.70
C THR A 97 -3.25 -13.60 12.13
N GLU A 98 -4.13 -12.82 12.73
CA GLU A 98 -5.32 -12.31 12.07
C GLU A 98 -4.93 -11.05 11.29
N LEU A 99 -4.66 -11.19 9.99
CA LEU A 99 -4.46 -10.08 9.07
C LEU A 99 -5.82 -9.42 8.79
N LYS A 100 -6.07 -8.31 9.48
CA LYS A 100 -7.37 -7.61 9.46
C LYS A 100 -7.55 -6.79 8.21
N ALA A 101 -6.50 -6.08 7.78
CA ALA A 101 -6.58 -5.22 6.60
C ALA A 101 -5.24 -4.97 5.91
N VAL A 102 -5.34 -4.72 4.61
CA VAL A 102 -4.29 -4.15 3.76
C VAL A 102 -4.85 -2.88 3.12
N ILE A 103 -4.34 -1.73 3.53
CA ILE A 103 -4.75 -0.44 2.97
C ILE A 103 -3.63 0.01 2.03
N THR A 104 -3.90 0.08 0.73
CA THR A 104 -2.96 0.57 -0.27
C THR A 104 -2.96 2.08 -0.29
N LEU A 105 -1.79 2.71 -0.27
CA LEU A 105 -1.62 4.16 -0.37
C LEU A 105 -1.06 4.50 -1.76
N PRO A 106 -1.46 5.65 -2.34
CA PRO A 106 -1.01 6.04 -3.66
C PRO A 106 0.46 6.47 -3.60
N SER A 107 1.16 6.35 -4.73
CA SER A 107 2.50 6.89 -4.86
C SER A 107 2.47 8.40 -4.62
N GLY A 108 3.44 8.92 -3.86
CA GLY A 108 3.52 10.34 -3.53
C GLY A 108 3.07 10.72 -2.12
N VAL A 109 2.43 9.82 -1.36
CA VAL A 109 2.12 10.06 0.07
C VAL A 109 3.37 10.31 0.92
N PHE A 110 4.54 9.87 0.46
CA PHE A 110 5.81 10.13 1.16
C PHE A 110 6.76 11.04 0.38
N LYS A 111 6.32 11.66 -0.72
CA LYS A 111 7.13 12.67 -1.42
C LYS A 111 7.32 13.92 -0.54
N PRO A 112 8.44 14.63 -0.69
CA PRO A 112 9.56 14.35 -1.62
C PRO A 112 10.55 13.29 -1.12
N TYR A 113 10.37 12.74 0.10
CA TYR A 113 11.33 11.86 0.74
C TYR A 113 11.37 10.44 0.14
N ALA A 114 10.22 9.92 -0.28
CA ALA A 114 10.13 8.63 -0.94
C ALA A 114 9.06 8.64 -2.04
N GLY A 115 9.43 8.19 -3.24
CA GLY A 115 8.52 8.05 -4.39
C GLY A 115 7.81 6.70 -4.47
N VAL A 116 8.18 5.73 -3.62
CA VAL A 116 7.60 4.39 -3.63
C VAL A 116 6.16 4.40 -3.10
N SER A 117 5.29 3.58 -3.70
CA SER A 117 3.97 3.28 -3.14
C SER A 117 4.11 2.46 -1.87
N THR A 118 3.21 2.69 -0.91
CA THR A 118 3.24 2.06 0.41
C THR A 118 1.89 1.44 0.74
N SER A 119 1.83 0.67 1.81
CA SER A 119 0.58 0.11 2.32
C SER A 119 0.63 -0.02 3.83
N ILE A 120 -0.52 0.11 4.47
CA ILE A 120 -0.68 -0.17 5.90
C ILE A 120 -1.16 -1.61 6.05
N LEU A 121 -0.40 -2.42 6.78
CA LEU A 121 -0.81 -3.74 7.25
C LEU A 121 -1.38 -3.61 8.66
N ILE A 122 -2.58 -4.11 8.90
CA ILE A 122 -3.20 -4.20 10.23
C ILE A 122 -3.37 -5.66 10.60
N PHE A 123 -2.71 -6.13 11.65
CA PHE A 123 -2.77 -7.53 12.05
C PHE A 123 -2.71 -7.74 13.57
N THR A 124 -3.30 -8.84 14.04
CA THR A 124 -3.29 -9.25 15.45
C THR A 124 -2.59 -10.59 15.63
N LYS A 125 -1.57 -10.65 16.48
CA LYS A 125 -0.77 -11.87 16.70
C LYS A 125 -1.60 -12.98 17.35
N GLY A 126 -1.51 -14.20 16.81
CA GLY A 126 -2.16 -15.38 17.37
C GLY A 126 -3.63 -15.58 17.03
N GLY A 127 -4.25 -14.66 16.29
CA GLY A 127 -5.55 -14.92 15.66
C GLY A 127 -5.40 -15.70 14.36
N GLU A 128 -6.53 -16.04 13.73
CA GLU A 128 -6.54 -16.70 12.42
C GLU A 128 -7.10 -15.76 11.35
N THR A 129 -6.31 -15.54 10.29
CA THR A 129 -6.82 -14.84 9.10
C THR A 129 -7.89 -15.69 8.41
N GLN A 130 -9.13 -15.21 8.38
CA GLN A 130 -10.21 -15.83 7.59
C GLN A 130 -10.49 -15.02 6.33
N HIS A 131 -10.64 -13.71 6.50
CA HIS A 131 -10.81 -12.75 5.42
C HIS A 131 -10.01 -11.49 5.74
N THR A 132 -9.34 -10.96 4.72
CA THR A 132 -8.56 -9.72 4.83
C THR A 132 -9.31 -8.60 4.13
N TRP A 133 -9.49 -7.46 4.79
CA TRP A 133 -10.13 -6.29 4.19
C TRP A 133 -9.11 -5.47 3.40
N PHE A 134 -9.34 -5.31 2.11
CA PHE A 134 -8.52 -4.48 1.24
C PHE A 134 -9.20 -3.13 1.06
N TYR A 135 -8.41 -2.06 1.07
CA TYR A 135 -8.89 -0.71 0.79
C TYR A 135 -7.91 0.02 -0.14
N ASP A 136 -8.44 0.66 -1.16
CA ASP A 136 -7.72 1.47 -2.13
C ASP A 136 -7.78 2.96 -1.75
N LEU A 137 -6.76 3.45 -1.04
CA LEU A 137 -6.66 4.87 -0.71
C LEU A 137 -6.15 5.63 -1.94
N GLN A 138 -6.89 6.63 -2.38
CA GLN A 138 -6.60 7.43 -3.57
C GLN A 138 -6.02 8.79 -3.21
N SER A 139 -6.35 9.33 -2.03
CA SER A 139 -5.78 10.59 -1.54
C SER A 139 -5.70 10.63 -0.02
N ASP A 140 -4.61 11.18 0.51
CA ASP A 140 -4.42 11.47 1.94
C ASP A 140 -4.77 12.92 2.30
N GLY A 141 -5.37 13.68 1.37
CA GLY A 141 -5.71 15.10 1.54
C GLY A 141 -4.60 16.06 1.10
N TYR A 142 -3.52 15.56 0.51
CA TYR A 142 -2.44 16.37 -0.06
C TYR A 142 -2.19 16.02 -1.53
N SER A 143 -1.57 16.94 -2.28
CA SER A 143 -1.07 16.63 -3.62
C SER A 143 -0.03 15.51 -3.55
N LEU A 144 0.03 14.67 -4.58
CA LEU A 144 0.95 13.54 -4.67
C LEU A 144 2.26 13.90 -5.42
N ASP A 145 2.54 15.20 -5.53
CA ASP A 145 3.77 15.76 -6.07
C ASP A 145 4.77 16.10 -4.96
N ASP A 146 5.97 16.56 -5.34
CA ASP A 146 7.03 16.87 -4.37
C ASP A 146 6.69 18.04 -3.44
N LYS A 147 5.69 18.86 -3.81
CA LYS A 147 5.30 20.03 -3.03
C LYS A 147 4.37 19.69 -1.87
N ARG A 148 3.60 18.58 -1.98
CA ARG A 148 2.64 18.13 -0.95
C ARG A 148 1.75 19.27 -0.45
N ASN A 149 1.16 20.01 -1.37
CA ASN A 149 0.21 21.07 -1.03
C ASN A 149 -1.06 20.44 -0.46
N LYS A 150 -1.61 21.04 0.60
CA LYS A 150 -2.90 20.60 1.15
C LYS A 150 -4.00 20.83 0.11
N LEU A 151 -4.82 19.81 -0.14
CA LEU A 151 -5.97 19.89 -1.04
C LEU A 151 -7.22 20.31 -0.26
N GLU A 152 -8.25 20.73 -0.98
CA GLU A 152 -9.58 20.90 -0.39
C GLU A 152 -10.16 19.53 0.02
N GLY A 153 -10.82 19.50 1.18
CA GLY A 153 -11.32 18.27 1.79
C GLY A 153 -10.27 17.56 2.65
N TYR A 154 -10.49 16.28 2.92
CA TYR A 154 -9.66 15.47 3.83
C TYR A 154 -9.08 14.20 3.17
N GLY A 155 -9.26 14.05 1.85
CA GLY A 155 -8.98 12.80 1.16
C GLY A 155 -9.82 11.65 1.74
N ASP A 156 -9.21 10.48 1.80
CA ASP A 156 -9.90 9.22 2.10
C ASP A 156 -9.68 8.71 3.52
N LEU A 157 -8.76 9.32 4.28
CA LEU A 157 -8.33 8.81 5.59
C LEU A 157 -9.52 8.64 6.57
N GLN A 158 -10.47 9.58 6.57
CA GLN A 158 -11.67 9.49 7.40
C GLN A 158 -12.63 8.43 6.89
N ASP A 159 -12.76 8.26 5.57
CA ASP A 159 -13.59 7.19 5.00
C ASP A 159 -13.00 5.82 5.37
N VAL A 160 -11.68 5.62 5.30
CA VAL A 160 -11.03 4.39 5.77
C VAL A 160 -11.48 4.04 7.19
N VAL A 161 -11.46 4.99 8.12
CA VAL A 161 -11.87 4.74 9.52
C VAL A 161 -13.34 4.37 9.62
N VAL A 162 -14.22 5.11 8.92
CA VAL A 162 -15.66 4.87 8.93
C VAL A 162 -16.00 3.51 8.32
N ARG A 163 -15.42 3.19 7.16
CA ARG A 163 -15.63 1.93 6.45
C ARG A 163 -15.03 0.76 7.20
N TYR A 164 -13.83 0.91 7.76
CA TYR A 164 -13.23 -0.12 8.59
C TYR A 164 -14.16 -0.49 9.74
N LYS A 165 -14.74 0.47 10.45
CA LYS A 165 -15.68 0.15 11.56
C LYS A 165 -16.99 -0.50 11.11
N LYS A 166 -17.42 -0.27 9.86
CA LYS A 166 -18.68 -0.77 9.30
C LYS A 166 -18.52 -2.00 8.39
N ARG A 167 -17.29 -2.46 8.17
CA ARG A 167 -16.96 -3.54 7.22
C ARG A 167 -17.73 -4.81 7.53
N ASP A 168 -18.21 -5.48 6.50
CA ASP A 168 -19.00 -6.70 6.61
C ASP A 168 -18.60 -7.69 5.51
N VAL A 169 -18.05 -8.84 5.92
CA VAL A 169 -17.59 -9.92 5.03
C VAL A 169 -18.69 -10.41 4.08
N LYS A 170 -19.97 -10.31 4.48
CA LYS A 170 -21.08 -10.75 3.64
C LYS A 170 -21.43 -9.75 2.55
N LYS A 171 -21.19 -8.46 2.79
CA LYS A 171 -21.60 -7.35 1.91
C LYS A 171 -20.46 -6.84 1.04
N ASP A 172 -19.28 -6.69 1.60
CA ASP A 172 -18.13 -6.03 0.95
C ASP A 172 -17.35 -7.05 0.11
N LYS A 173 -18.00 -7.61 -0.93
CA LYS A 173 -17.44 -8.64 -1.82
C LYS A 173 -17.16 -8.15 -3.23
N ASP A 174 -17.77 -7.04 -3.63
CA ASP A 174 -17.64 -6.48 -4.97
C ASP A 174 -16.22 -5.96 -5.20
N ARG A 175 -15.48 -6.64 -6.08
CA ARG A 175 -14.07 -6.39 -6.39
C ARG A 175 -13.84 -5.13 -7.22
N THR A 176 -14.90 -4.54 -7.78
CA THR A 176 -14.83 -3.27 -8.52
C THR A 176 -14.82 -2.06 -7.59
N GLN A 177 -15.26 -2.25 -6.34
CA GLN A 177 -15.35 -1.18 -5.35
C GLN A 177 -13.99 -0.80 -4.77
N LYS A 178 -13.98 0.35 -4.10
CA LYS A 178 -12.80 0.88 -3.38
C LYS A 178 -12.29 -0.04 -2.27
N TYR A 179 -13.16 -0.88 -1.71
CA TYR A 179 -12.80 -1.80 -0.64
C TYR A 179 -13.62 -3.08 -0.72
N PHE A 180 -13.01 -4.19 -0.30
CA PHE A 180 -13.63 -5.52 -0.33
C PHE A 180 -12.85 -6.51 0.55
N PHE A 181 -13.46 -7.66 0.85
CA PHE A 181 -12.81 -8.75 1.59
C PHE A 181 -12.26 -9.83 0.66
N VAL A 182 -11.00 -10.24 0.88
CA VAL A 182 -10.37 -11.39 0.22
C VAL A 182 -10.30 -12.56 1.21
N PRO A 183 -10.82 -13.76 0.90
CA PRO A 183 -10.70 -14.93 1.77
C PRO A 183 -9.25 -15.45 1.80
N LYS A 184 -8.82 -15.98 2.94
CA LYS A 184 -7.46 -16.56 3.12
C LYS A 184 -7.10 -17.58 2.05
N LYS A 185 -8.07 -18.40 1.63
CA LYS A 185 -7.87 -19.41 0.57
C LYS A 185 -7.28 -18.78 -0.70
N GLU A 186 -7.83 -17.65 -1.13
CA GLU A 186 -7.39 -16.94 -2.33
C GLU A 186 -6.00 -16.32 -2.14
N LEU A 187 -5.69 -15.84 -0.93
CA LEU A 187 -4.34 -15.38 -0.58
C LEU A 187 -3.31 -16.50 -0.72
N VAL A 188 -3.63 -17.70 -0.23
CA VAL A 188 -2.75 -18.88 -0.31
C VAL A 188 -2.55 -19.32 -1.76
N GLU A 189 -3.63 -19.39 -2.54
CA GLU A 189 -3.58 -19.74 -3.97
C GLU A 189 -2.73 -18.75 -4.78
N ASN A 190 -2.76 -17.48 -4.40
CA ASN A 190 -1.93 -16.43 -5.00
C ASN A 190 -0.56 -16.28 -4.32
N SER A 191 -0.01 -17.33 -3.71
CA SER A 191 1.34 -17.34 -3.11
C SER A 191 1.55 -16.24 -2.07
N PHE A 192 0.51 -15.97 -1.29
CA PHE A 192 0.45 -14.92 -0.28
C PHE A 192 0.68 -13.52 -0.83
N ASP A 193 0.40 -13.25 -2.11
CA ASP A 193 0.41 -11.90 -2.65
C ASP A 193 -0.66 -11.05 -1.94
N LEU A 194 -0.25 -9.91 -1.38
CA LEU A 194 -1.12 -8.98 -0.66
C LEU A 194 -1.31 -7.67 -1.42
N SER A 195 -0.95 -7.60 -2.70
CA SER A 195 -1.19 -6.43 -3.54
C SER A 195 -2.67 -6.32 -3.90
N LEU A 196 -3.22 -5.11 -3.78
CA LEU A 196 -4.62 -4.84 -4.12
C LEU A 196 -4.93 -5.20 -5.59
N SER A 197 -4.01 -4.88 -6.50
CA SER A 197 -4.16 -5.12 -7.94
C SER A 197 -4.30 -6.59 -8.30
N LYS A 198 -3.89 -7.52 -7.43
CA LYS A 198 -4.09 -8.95 -7.63
C LYS A 198 -5.55 -9.38 -7.52
N TYR A 199 -6.35 -8.62 -6.77
CA TYR A 199 -7.73 -8.98 -6.39
C TYR A 199 -8.78 -8.01 -6.89
N LYS A 200 -8.39 -6.80 -7.29
CA LYS A 200 -9.30 -5.77 -7.80
C LYS A 200 -9.70 -6.08 -9.24
N GLU A 201 -10.98 -5.97 -9.53
CA GLU A 201 -11.51 -6.07 -10.89
C GLU A 201 -11.56 -4.66 -11.50
N GLU A 202 -10.78 -4.44 -12.55
CA GLU A 202 -10.86 -3.20 -13.31
C GLU A 202 -12.03 -3.28 -14.29
N VAL A 203 -13.01 -2.39 -14.11
CA VAL A 203 -14.08 -2.20 -15.08
C VAL A 203 -13.50 -1.39 -16.23
N TYR A 204 -13.12 -2.07 -17.30
CA TYR A 204 -12.76 -1.41 -18.55
C TYR A 204 -14.05 -0.91 -19.21
N GLU A 205 -14.31 0.41 -19.12
CA GLU A 205 -15.23 1.03 -20.06
C GLU A 205 -14.55 1.02 -21.43
N GLU A 206 -15.14 0.29 -22.38
CA GLU A 206 -14.63 0.26 -23.74
C GLU A 206 -14.65 1.69 -24.30
N VAL A 207 -13.47 2.27 -24.50
CA VAL A 207 -13.35 3.61 -25.08
C VAL A 207 -13.82 3.47 -26.53
N ILE A 208 -15.06 3.87 -26.78
CA ILE A 208 -15.62 3.91 -28.13
C ILE A 208 -14.85 4.99 -28.89
N TYR A 209 -13.87 4.56 -29.67
CA TYR A 209 -13.19 5.45 -30.60
C TYR A 209 -14.12 5.80 -31.76
N ASP A 210 -14.07 7.06 -32.17
CA ASP A 210 -14.64 7.48 -33.44
C ASP A 210 -14.09 6.59 -34.57
N SER A 211 -14.93 6.24 -35.55
CA SER A 211 -14.48 5.46 -36.70
C SER A 211 -13.30 6.16 -37.40
N PRO A 212 -12.36 5.42 -38.04
CA PRO A 212 -11.27 6.03 -38.80
C PRO A 212 -11.75 7.07 -39.83
N LYS A 213 -12.94 6.88 -40.42
CA LYS A 213 -13.57 7.85 -41.34
C LYS A 213 -13.92 9.16 -40.62
N THR A 214 -14.46 9.09 -39.41
CA THR A 214 -14.80 10.26 -38.60
C THR A 214 -13.56 11.03 -38.19
N ILE A 215 -12.49 10.32 -37.79
CA ILE A 215 -11.20 10.92 -37.44
C ILE A 215 -10.58 11.60 -38.66
N LEU A 216 -10.54 10.93 -39.82
CA LEU A 216 -10.03 11.49 -41.06
C LEU A 216 -10.83 12.73 -41.52
N LYS A 217 -12.16 12.72 -41.34
CA LYS A 217 -13.00 13.88 -41.65
C LYS A 217 -12.67 15.08 -40.75
N LYS A 218 -12.44 14.85 -39.45
CA LYS A 218 -12.01 15.88 -38.51
C LYS A 218 -10.64 16.45 -38.89
N LEU A 219 -9.68 15.57 -39.22
CA LEU A 219 -8.34 15.98 -39.66
C LEU A 219 -8.38 16.85 -40.93
N ALA A 220 -9.14 16.44 -41.94
CA ALA A 220 -9.31 17.23 -43.16
C ALA A 220 -9.97 18.60 -42.89
N GLY A 221 -10.88 18.67 -41.91
CA GLY A 221 -11.46 19.94 -41.46
C GLY A 221 -10.42 20.88 -40.86
N ILE A 222 -9.60 20.37 -39.93
CA ILE A 222 -8.51 21.14 -39.30
C ILE A 222 -7.48 21.59 -40.35
N GLU A 223 -7.15 20.75 -41.32
CA GLU A 223 -6.22 21.10 -42.39
C GLU A 223 -6.75 22.28 -43.24
N ASN A 224 -8.04 22.29 -43.56
CA ASN A 224 -8.67 23.41 -44.26
C ASN A 224 -8.65 24.71 -43.43
N GLU A 225 -8.90 24.63 -42.11
CA GLU A 225 -8.80 25.79 -41.22
C GLU A 225 -7.36 26.35 -41.18
N ILE A 226 -6.36 25.47 -41.09
CA ILE A 226 -4.94 25.85 -41.13
C ILE A 226 -4.61 26.55 -42.45
N LEU A 227 -5.03 25.98 -43.58
CA LEU A 227 -4.79 26.57 -44.91
C LEU A 227 -5.45 27.94 -45.05
N SER A 228 -6.70 28.09 -44.58
CA SER A 228 -7.40 29.37 -44.58
C SER A 228 -6.66 30.41 -43.74
N GLY A 229 -6.21 30.05 -42.53
CA GLY A 229 -5.44 30.95 -41.67
C GLY A 229 -4.09 31.36 -42.27
N ILE A 230 -3.43 30.46 -43.00
CA ILE A 230 -2.19 30.77 -43.73
C ILE A 230 -2.45 31.79 -44.84
N ASP A 231 -3.53 31.65 -45.60
CA ASP A 231 -3.85 32.59 -46.68
C ASP A 231 -4.31 33.96 -46.15
N GLU A 232 -5.03 34.01 -45.03
CA GLU A 232 -5.31 35.26 -44.31
C GLU A 232 -4.01 35.97 -43.89
N LEU A 233 -3.04 35.23 -43.35
CA LEU A 233 -1.73 35.77 -42.99
C LEU A 233 -0.95 36.29 -44.20
N LYS A 234 -1.00 35.62 -45.36
CA LYS A 234 -0.37 36.09 -46.59
C LYS A 234 -0.96 37.40 -47.10
N ASN A 235 -2.26 37.62 -46.92
CA ASN A 235 -2.92 38.85 -47.36
C ASN A 235 -2.60 40.07 -46.47
N LEU A 236 -1.92 39.87 -45.33
CA LEU A 236 -1.49 40.92 -44.41
C LEU A 236 -0.03 41.36 -44.62
N VAL A 237 0.71 40.73 -45.54
CA VAL A 237 2.11 41.02 -45.88
C VAL A 237 2.20 41.49 -47.33
#